data_AF-B0CBI4-F1
#
_entry.id   AF-B0CBI4-F1
#
_cell.length_a   1.000
_cell.length_b   1.000
_cell.length_c   1.000
_cell.angle_alpha   90.00
_cell.angle_beta   90.00
_cell.angle_gamma   90.00
#
_symmetry.space_group_name_H-M   'P 1'
#
loop_
_entity.id
_entity.type
_entity.pdbx_description
1 polymer ?
#
loop_
_entity_poly.entity_id
_entity_poly.type
_entity_poly.pdbx_seq_one_letter_code
_entity_poly.pdbx_strand_id
1 'polypeptide(L)'
;MKKQLLLALALSGAVTGAITTLQTPAQARSLNCAQVQNLGTRYNDQLLNAVNRKVADKTHHINKRKKLRINRVDAVQFNGCRMKVRANVTLKRKVRRDAHGTVKMQARVSSLDLAQRKICYDSARVTDVNLSRTLGIGERVYKWVANIVLPNRGCYTLRS
;
A
#
# COMPACT_ATOMS: atom_id res chain seq x y z
N MET A 1 -81.93 23.42 -3.57
CA MET A 1 -81.83 23.46 -5.05
C MET A 1 -80.37 23.16 -5.42
N LYS A 2 -80.12 22.06 -6.15
CA LYS A 2 -79.53 22.06 -7.53
C LYS A 2 -78.18 22.81 -7.59
N LYS A 3 -77.05 22.19 -7.93
CA LYS A 3 -76.82 21.30 -9.08
C LYS A 3 -75.46 20.60 -8.91
N GLN A 4 -75.46 19.31 -9.23
CA GLN A 4 -74.27 18.56 -9.62
C GLN A 4 -73.71 19.14 -10.93
N LEU A 5 -72.39 19.14 -11.08
CA LEU A 5 -71.76 19.10 -12.40
C LEU A 5 -70.51 18.22 -12.31
N LEU A 6 -70.65 17.04 -12.91
CA LEU A 6 -69.54 16.16 -13.31
C LEU A 6 -68.67 16.88 -14.35
N LEU A 7 -67.36 16.75 -14.23
CA LEU A 7 -66.48 16.76 -15.39
C LEU A 7 -65.42 15.68 -15.22
N ALA A 8 -65.52 14.66 -16.07
CA ALA A 8 -64.49 13.66 -16.28
C ALA A 8 -63.36 14.28 -17.12
N LEU A 9 -62.11 13.97 -16.76
CA LEU A 9 -60.97 14.13 -17.66
C LEU A 9 -60.00 12.99 -17.43
N ALA A 10 -59.59 12.45 -18.56
CA ALA A 10 -59.01 11.14 -18.74
C ALA A 10 -57.49 11.19 -18.75
N LEU A 11 -56.91 10.05 -18.39
CA LEU A 11 -55.79 9.36 -19.05
C LEU A 11 -54.41 10.04 -19.19
N SER A 12 -53.40 9.20 -18.91
CA SER A 12 -52.08 9.15 -19.54
C SER A 12 -50.96 10.03 -18.95
N GLY A 13 -50.39 9.59 -17.83
CA GLY A 13 -49.05 10.00 -17.38
C GLY A 13 -48.05 8.87 -17.60
N ALA A 14 -47.15 9.06 -18.57
CA ALA A 14 -46.12 8.10 -18.98
C ALA A 14 -45.20 7.67 -17.81
N VAL A 15 -45.04 6.37 -17.63
CA VAL A 15 -44.00 5.79 -16.77
C VAL A 15 -42.69 5.88 -17.53
N THR A 16 -41.92 6.94 -17.27
CA THR A 16 -40.54 7.07 -17.77
C THR A 16 -39.67 6.06 -17.05
N GLY A 17 -39.54 4.87 -17.62
CA GLY A 17 -38.60 3.85 -17.18
C GLY A 17 -37.18 4.37 -17.33
N ALA A 18 -36.56 4.76 -16.22
CA ALA A 18 -35.13 5.04 -16.18
C ALA A 18 -34.38 3.73 -16.44
N ILE A 19 -33.89 3.57 -17.66
CA ILE A 19 -32.94 2.53 -18.05
C ILE A 19 -31.65 2.81 -17.27
N THR A 20 -31.51 2.16 -16.11
CA THR A 20 -30.23 2.06 -15.42
C THR A 20 -29.29 1.28 -16.33
N THR A 21 -28.48 2.01 -17.08
CA THR A 21 -27.29 1.45 -17.74
C THR A 21 -26.46 0.79 -16.64
N LEU A 22 -26.51 -0.53 -16.60
CA LEU A 22 -25.62 -1.39 -15.82
C LEU A 22 -24.19 -1.02 -16.21
N GLN A 23 -23.58 -0.12 -15.43
CA GLN A 23 -22.14 0.11 -15.46
C GLN A 23 -21.48 -1.22 -15.11
N THR A 24 -21.02 -1.91 -16.14
CA THR A 24 -20.14 -3.05 -16.00
C THR A 24 -18.95 -2.60 -15.15
N PRO A 25 -18.63 -3.31 -14.05
CA PRO A 25 -17.48 -2.98 -13.24
C PRO A 25 -16.26 -3.02 -14.17
N ALA A 26 -15.54 -1.88 -14.22
CA ALA A 26 -14.32 -1.73 -15.01
C ALA A 26 -13.48 -2.99 -14.85
N GLN A 27 -13.36 -3.76 -15.92
CA GLN A 27 -12.61 -5.01 -15.93
C GLN A 27 -11.22 -4.69 -15.39
N ALA A 28 -10.92 -5.20 -14.20
CA ALA A 28 -9.62 -5.07 -13.60
C ALA A 28 -8.65 -5.75 -14.57
N ARG A 29 -7.96 -4.95 -15.40
CA ARG A 29 -6.94 -5.43 -16.33
C ARG A 29 -6.03 -6.34 -15.51
N SER A 30 -5.97 -7.61 -15.90
CA SER A 30 -5.14 -8.59 -15.23
C SER A 30 -3.70 -8.08 -15.30
N LEU A 31 -3.14 -7.76 -14.13
CA LEU A 31 -1.80 -7.23 -14.02
C LEU A 31 -0.81 -8.29 -14.53
N ASN A 32 -0.06 -7.99 -15.58
CA ASN A 32 0.95 -8.91 -16.11
C ASN A 32 2.14 -8.99 -15.13
N CYS A 33 2.17 -10.03 -14.30
CA CYS A 33 3.17 -10.19 -13.26
C CYS A 33 4.60 -10.39 -13.79
N ALA A 34 4.76 -10.97 -14.98
CA ALA A 34 6.08 -11.09 -15.61
C ALA A 34 6.63 -9.70 -15.98
N GLN A 35 5.77 -8.84 -16.52
CA GLN A 35 6.14 -7.47 -16.83
C GLN A 35 6.49 -6.65 -15.58
N VAL A 36 5.71 -6.79 -14.50
CA VAL A 36 6.00 -6.16 -13.20
C VAL A 36 7.37 -6.62 -12.68
N GLN A 37 7.66 -7.91 -12.72
CA GLN A 37 8.94 -8.46 -12.27
C GLN A 37 10.12 -7.94 -13.11
N ASN A 38 9.99 -7.93 -14.43
CA ASN A 38 11.04 -7.47 -15.33
C ASN A 38 11.33 -5.97 -15.11
N LEU A 39 10.28 -5.16 -15.05
CA LEU A 39 10.40 -3.71 -14.85
C LEU A 39 10.91 -3.39 -13.44
N GLY A 40 10.36 -4.04 -12.41
CA GLY A 40 10.77 -3.86 -11.02
C GLY A 40 12.24 -4.25 -10.79
N THR A 41 12.70 -5.33 -11.41
CA THR A 41 14.11 -5.75 -11.36
C THR A 41 15.01 -4.77 -12.11
N ARG A 42 14.61 -4.30 -13.30
CA ARG A 42 15.38 -3.34 -14.10
C ARG A 42 15.60 -2.02 -13.37
N TYR A 43 14.60 -1.53 -12.64
CA TYR A 43 14.65 -0.26 -11.93
C TYR A 43 14.83 -0.44 -10.40
N ASN A 44 15.38 -1.57 -9.97
CA ASN A 44 15.50 -1.91 -8.56
C ASN A 44 16.29 -0.86 -7.78
N ASP A 45 17.42 -0.39 -8.30
CA ASP A 45 18.25 0.61 -7.62
C ASP A 45 17.53 1.96 -7.46
N GLN A 46 16.77 2.38 -8.47
CA GLN A 46 15.97 3.60 -8.41
C GLN A 46 14.86 3.49 -7.36
N LEU A 47 14.20 2.34 -7.30
CA LEU A 47 13.17 2.07 -6.31
C LEU A 47 13.78 2.02 -4.90
N LEU A 48 14.90 1.32 -4.72
CA LEU A 48 15.64 1.27 -3.48
C LEU A 48 16.01 2.67 -2.99
N ASN A 49 16.53 3.53 -3.89
CA ASN A 49 16.86 4.92 -3.60
C ASN A 49 15.63 5.78 -3.32
N ALA A 50 14.52 5.57 -4.03
CA ALA A 50 13.26 6.27 -3.78
C ALA A 50 12.67 5.92 -2.41
N VAL A 51 12.73 4.65 -2.00
CA VAL A 51 12.31 4.20 -0.68
C VAL A 51 13.27 4.77 0.39
N ASN A 52 14.59 4.59 0.21
CA ASN A 52 15.60 5.07 1.16
C ASN A 52 15.50 6.58 1.40
N ARG A 53 15.32 7.41 0.37
CA ARG A 53 15.11 8.86 0.54
C ARG A 53 13.93 9.20 1.46
N LYS A 54 12.91 8.36 1.49
CA LYS A 54 11.73 8.57 2.34
C LYS A 54 11.90 8.06 3.77
N VAL A 55 12.74 7.04 4.01
CA VAL A 55 12.70 6.27 5.26
C VAL A 55 14.05 6.14 5.97
N ALA A 56 15.16 6.25 5.24
CA ALA A 56 16.50 6.05 5.79
C ALA A 56 16.84 7.12 6.83
N ASP A 57 17.59 6.71 7.84
CA ASP A 57 18.01 7.47 9.02
C ASP A 57 16.91 8.14 9.84
N LYS A 58 15.64 7.90 9.52
CA LYS A 58 14.53 8.43 10.31
C LYS A 58 14.41 7.68 11.62
N THR A 59 14.32 8.46 12.70
CA THR A 59 14.07 7.96 14.04
C THR A 59 12.62 8.25 14.40
N HIS A 60 11.92 7.22 14.83
CA HIS A 60 10.54 7.29 15.24
C HIS A 60 10.38 6.86 16.69
N HIS A 61 9.64 7.65 17.46
CA HIS A 61 9.39 7.38 18.86
C HIS A 61 8.31 6.29 19.01
N ILE A 62 8.62 5.20 19.71
CA ILE A 62 7.60 4.17 20.03
C ILE A 62 6.97 4.48 21.38
N ASN A 63 7.82 4.73 22.39
CA ASN A 63 7.40 5.16 23.72
C ASN A 63 8.58 5.81 24.46
N LYS A 64 8.34 6.35 25.67
CA LYS A 64 9.35 7.05 26.48
C LYS A 64 10.69 6.31 26.63
N ARG A 65 10.69 4.97 26.54
CA ARG A 65 11.87 4.12 26.75
C ARG A 65 12.44 3.52 25.45
N LYS A 66 11.77 3.67 24.29
CA LYS A 66 12.12 3.01 23.02
C LYS A 66 11.98 3.95 21.82
N LYS A 67 13.01 3.99 20.97
CA LYS A 67 12.99 4.68 19.66
C LYS A 67 13.41 3.70 18.58
N LEU A 68 12.70 3.68 17.46
CA LEU A 68 13.07 2.89 16.29
C LEU A 68 13.79 3.79 15.30
N ARG A 69 14.98 3.42 14.87
CA ARG A 69 15.67 4.02 13.73
C ARG A 69 15.59 3.04 12.56
N ILE A 70 15.13 3.52 11.41
CA ILE A 70 15.27 2.79 10.16
C ILE A 70 16.62 3.23 9.59
N ASN A 71 17.60 2.33 9.56
CA ASN A 71 18.94 2.70 9.09
C ASN A 71 18.91 2.85 7.57
N ARG A 72 18.45 1.80 6.88
CA ARG A 72 18.27 1.77 5.44
C ARG A 72 17.39 0.60 5.02
N VAL A 73 16.90 0.64 3.80
CA VAL A 73 16.39 -0.48 3.04
C VAL A 73 17.56 -1.06 2.24
N ASP A 74 17.81 -2.36 2.40
CA ASP A 74 18.92 -3.05 1.74
C ASP A 74 18.54 -3.62 0.38
N ALA A 75 17.28 -4.04 0.25
CA ALA A 75 16.84 -4.79 -0.92
C ALA A 75 15.36 -4.58 -1.16
N VAL A 76 15.02 -4.42 -2.44
CA VAL A 76 13.68 -4.61 -2.98
C VAL A 76 13.77 -5.74 -4.00
N GLN A 77 12.83 -6.67 -3.96
CA GLN A 77 12.81 -7.83 -4.85
C GLN A 77 11.40 -8.03 -5.38
N PHE A 78 11.28 -8.45 -6.62
CA PHE A 78 10.00 -8.77 -7.25
C PHE A 78 9.93 -10.26 -7.56
N ASN A 79 8.84 -10.89 -7.16
CA ASN A 79 8.49 -12.26 -7.54
C ASN A 79 7.07 -12.22 -8.12
N GLY A 80 6.98 -12.15 -9.45
CA GLY A 80 5.77 -11.77 -10.16
C GLY A 80 5.23 -10.42 -9.67
N CYS A 81 3.95 -10.40 -9.28
CA CYS A 81 3.29 -9.22 -8.71
C CYS A 81 3.53 -9.02 -7.21
N ARG A 82 4.45 -9.76 -6.58
CA ARG A 82 4.77 -9.61 -5.15
C ARG A 82 6.08 -8.86 -5.00
N MET A 83 6.03 -7.72 -4.32
CA MET A 83 7.20 -6.95 -3.93
C MET A 83 7.63 -7.36 -2.53
N LYS A 84 8.89 -7.73 -2.35
CA LYS A 84 9.52 -8.03 -1.06
C LYS A 84 10.53 -6.95 -0.73
N VAL A 85 10.51 -6.43 0.49
CA VAL A 85 11.39 -5.35 0.93
C VAL A 85 12.07 -5.75 2.22
N ARG A 86 13.38 -5.49 2.32
CA ARG A 86 14.20 -5.78 3.50
C ARG A 86 14.77 -4.49 4.06
N ALA A 87 14.38 -4.14 5.28
CA ALA A 87 14.85 -2.95 5.98
C ALA A 87 15.72 -3.31 7.18
N ASN A 88 16.88 -2.68 7.30
CA ASN A 88 17.71 -2.72 8.49
C ASN A 88 17.25 -1.65 9.48
N VAL A 89 17.02 -2.08 10.70
CA VAL A 89 16.49 -1.22 11.77
C VAL A 89 17.33 -1.36 13.03
N THR A 90 17.29 -0.31 13.84
CA THR A 90 17.87 -0.30 15.18
C THR A 90 16.82 0.19 16.16
N LEU A 91 16.46 -0.66 17.11
CA LEU A 91 15.64 -0.30 18.23
C LEU A 91 16.54 0.21 19.36
N LYS A 92 16.58 1.53 19.50
CA LYS A 92 17.23 2.21 20.61
C LYS A 92 16.42 2.05 21.89
N ARG A 93 17.07 1.68 23.00
CA ARG A 93 16.41 1.42 24.29
C ARG A 93 17.12 2.17 25.42
N LYS A 94 16.37 2.75 26.35
CA LYS A 94 16.96 3.50 27.48
C LYS A 94 17.66 2.60 28.52
N VAL A 95 17.07 1.44 28.81
CA VAL A 95 17.47 0.58 29.97
C VAL A 95 18.33 -0.61 29.56
N ARG A 96 18.26 -1.03 28.29
CA ARG A 96 18.98 -2.20 27.77
C ARG A 96 19.80 -1.77 26.58
N ARG A 97 20.80 -2.58 26.20
CA ARG A 97 21.59 -2.38 24.97
C ARG A 97 20.68 -2.22 23.77
N ASP A 98 21.11 -1.52 22.73
CA ASP A 98 20.32 -1.40 21.50
C ASP A 98 20.14 -2.78 20.83
N ALA A 99 19.03 -2.92 20.11
CA ALA A 99 18.73 -4.11 19.32
C ALA A 99 18.84 -3.75 17.84
N HIS A 100 19.68 -4.48 17.12
CA HIS A 100 19.83 -4.35 15.68
C HIS A 100 19.21 -5.54 14.99
N GLY A 101 18.73 -5.34 13.78
CA GLY A 101 18.29 -6.44 12.95
C GLY A 101 17.51 -5.97 11.73
N THR A 102 16.68 -6.85 11.23
CA THR A 102 16.11 -6.74 9.90
C THR A 102 14.62 -7.04 9.92
N VAL A 103 13.85 -6.21 9.22
CA VAL A 103 12.41 -6.36 9.01
C VAL A 103 12.18 -6.69 7.54
N LYS A 104 11.56 -7.83 7.27
CA LYS A 104 11.12 -8.23 5.93
C LYS A 104 9.63 -7.92 5.77
N MET A 105 9.31 -7.27 4.67
CA MET A 105 7.96 -6.85 4.31
C MET A 105 7.61 -7.39 2.93
N GLN A 106 6.32 -7.58 2.72
CA GLN A 106 5.76 -7.98 1.44
C GLN A 106 4.57 -7.08 1.11
N ALA A 107 4.46 -6.68 -0.16
CA ALA A 107 3.30 -6.00 -0.70
C ALA A 107 2.90 -6.64 -2.04
N ARG A 108 1.64 -6.48 -2.44
CA ARG A 108 1.17 -6.89 -3.78
C ARG A 108 1.16 -5.65 -4.67
N VAL A 109 1.71 -5.77 -5.87
CA VAL A 109 1.58 -4.71 -6.88
C VAL A 109 0.14 -4.72 -7.37
N SER A 110 -0.51 -3.57 -7.30
CA SER A 110 -1.92 -3.39 -7.66
C SER A 110 -2.07 -2.78 -9.05
N SER A 111 -1.13 -1.91 -9.46
CA SER A 111 -1.13 -1.32 -10.80
C SER A 111 0.27 -1.00 -11.29
N LEU A 112 0.43 -1.04 -12.61
CA LEU A 112 1.63 -0.64 -13.32
C LEU A 112 1.23 0.33 -14.45
N ASP A 113 1.75 1.55 -14.39
CA ASP A 113 1.63 2.52 -15.47
C ASP A 113 2.98 2.65 -16.17
N LEU A 114 3.07 2.17 -17.40
CA LEU A 114 4.29 2.17 -18.19
C LEU A 114 4.62 3.56 -18.75
N ALA A 115 3.61 4.36 -19.08
CA ALA A 115 3.77 5.70 -19.63
C ALA A 115 4.38 6.63 -18.58
N GLN A 116 3.88 6.53 -17.34
CA GLN A 116 4.39 7.30 -16.20
C GLN A 116 5.51 6.60 -15.43
N ARG A 117 5.89 5.37 -15.84
CA ARG A 117 6.82 4.47 -15.12
C ARG A 117 6.51 4.39 -13.62
N LYS A 118 5.24 4.19 -13.29
CA LYS A 118 4.73 4.23 -11.93
C LYS A 118 4.27 2.84 -11.50
N ILE A 119 4.79 2.39 -10.37
CA ILE A 119 4.36 1.14 -9.72
C ILE A 119 3.56 1.51 -8.48
N CYS A 120 2.33 1.02 -8.38
CA CYS A 120 1.53 1.11 -7.16
C CYS A 120 1.34 -0.27 -6.55
N TYR A 121 1.28 -0.31 -5.23
CA TYR A 121 1.13 -1.53 -4.47
C TYR A 121 0.06 -1.37 -3.40
N ASP A 122 -0.59 -2.47 -3.05
CA ASP A 122 -1.55 -2.59 -1.98
C ASP A 122 -1.06 -3.58 -0.92
N SER A 123 -1.73 -3.55 0.24
CA SER A 123 -1.64 -4.60 1.25
C SER A 123 -0.21 -4.90 1.74
N ALA A 124 0.52 -3.86 2.15
CA ALA A 124 1.86 -4.03 2.71
C ALA A 124 1.76 -4.68 4.10
N ARG A 125 2.51 -5.76 4.32
CA ARG A 125 2.54 -6.48 5.58
C ARG A 125 3.97 -6.89 5.95
N VAL A 126 4.24 -6.95 7.25
CA VAL A 126 5.46 -7.58 7.76
C VAL A 126 5.32 -9.09 7.64
N THR A 127 6.34 -9.74 7.09
CA THR A 127 6.38 -11.21 7.00
C THR A 127 7.30 -11.82 8.02
N ASP A 128 8.39 -11.13 8.36
CA ASP A 128 9.43 -11.66 9.24
C ASP A 128 10.19 -10.51 9.90
N VAL A 129 10.56 -10.69 11.17
CA VAL A 129 11.35 -9.73 11.94
C VAL A 129 12.39 -10.48 12.73
N ASN A 130 13.63 -10.18 12.42
CA ASN A 130 14.77 -10.67 13.18
C ASN A 130 15.40 -9.49 13.90
N LEU A 131 15.32 -9.47 15.23
CA LEU A 131 15.96 -8.47 16.07
C LEU A 131 16.79 -9.15 17.15
N SER A 132 18.04 -8.72 17.25
CA SER A 132 18.94 -9.20 18.28
C SER A 132 18.44 -8.80 19.66
N ARG A 133 18.56 -9.70 20.64
CA ARG A 133 18.37 -9.40 22.08
C ARG A 133 16.98 -8.82 22.39
N THR A 134 15.95 -9.31 21.69
CA THR A 134 14.56 -8.95 21.94
C THR A 134 13.73 -10.20 22.16
N LEU A 135 13.22 -10.37 23.38
CA LEU A 135 12.10 -11.28 23.65
C LEU A 135 10.87 -10.63 23.00
N GLY A 136 10.46 -11.14 21.83
CA GLY A 136 9.23 -10.78 21.12
C GLY A 136 8.81 -9.32 21.25
N ILE A 137 9.35 -8.43 20.44
CA ILE A 137 8.73 -7.11 20.30
C ILE A 137 7.30 -7.32 19.81
N GLY A 138 6.32 -6.71 20.47
CA GLY A 138 4.91 -6.96 20.16
C GLY A 138 4.59 -6.64 18.69
N GLU A 139 3.70 -7.45 18.11
CA GLU A 139 3.24 -7.39 16.70
C GLU A 139 2.87 -5.96 16.23
N ARG A 140 2.39 -5.12 17.15
CA ARG A 140 2.03 -3.71 16.91
C ARG A 140 3.21 -2.86 16.42
N VAL A 141 4.42 -3.06 16.97
CA VAL A 141 5.60 -2.31 16.52
C VAL A 141 5.96 -2.70 15.09
N TYR A 142 5.83 -3.97 14.74
CA TYR A 142 6.13 -4.47 13.41
C TYR A 142 5.18 -3.91 12.36
N LYS A 143 3.86 -3.97 12.61
CA LYS A 143 2.85 -3.34 11.74
C LYS A 143 3.15 -1.85 11.50
N TRP A 144 3.59 -1.16 12.56
CA TRP A 144 3.96 0.24 12.45
C TRP A 144 5.22 0.47 11.60
N VAL A 145 6.26 -0.37 11.71
CA VAL A 145 7.43 -0.31 10.80
C VAL A 145 7.02 -0.50 9.35
N ALA A 146 6.16 -1.48 9.06
CA ALA A 146 5.65 -1.71 7.71
C ALA A 146 4.94 -0.47 7.17
N ASN A 147 4.06 0.15 7.95
CA ASN A 147 3.33 1.35 7.52
C ASN A 147 4.24 2.57 7.26
N ILE A 148 5.40 2.65 7.91
CA ILE A 148 6.38 3.71 7.66
C ILE A 148 7.17 3.42 6.38
N VAL A 149 7.68 2.20 6.22
CA VAL A 149 8.57 1.87 5.10
C VAL A 149 7.79 1.70 3.79
N LEU A 150 6.64 1.03 3.88
CA LEU A 150 5.71 0.78 2.80
C LEU A 150 4.30 1.13 3.26
N PRO A 151 3.90 2.42 3.21
CA PRO A 151 2.54 2.80 3.55
C PRO A 151 1.54 2.03 2.69
N ASN A 152 0.41 1.66 3.29
CA ASN A 152 -0.68 0.99 2.57
C ASN A 152 -1.13 1.86 1.39
N ARG A 153 -1.25 1.24 0.20
CA ARG A 153 -1.64 1.92 -1.05
C ARG A 153 -0.64 2.99 -1.49
N GLY A 154 0.64 2.64 -1.54
CA GLY A 154 1.70 3.53 -2.02
C GLY A 154 1.96 3.41 -3.51
N CYS A 155 2.58 4.46 -4.08
CA CYS A 155 3.10 4.44 -5.44
C CYS A 155 4.52 5.01 -5.50
N TYR A 156 5.32 4.47 -6.42
CA TYR A 156 6.67 4.93 -6.73
C TYR A 156 6.78 5.22 -8.22
N THR A 157 7.32 6.39 -8.56
CA THR A 157 7.67 6.77 -9.93
C THR A 157 9.14 6.46 -10.17
N LEU A 158 9.43 5.69 -11.21
CA LEU A 158 10.77 5.28 -11.60
C LEU A 158 11.29 6.32 -12.60
N ARG A 159 12.03 7.30 -12.10
CA ARG A 159 12.66 8.33 -12.94
C ARG A 159 14.05 7.85 -13.36
N SER A 160 14.28 7.82 -14.68
CA SER A 160 15.62 7.70 -15.29
C SER A 160 16.44 8.94 -15.02
#